data_AF-A0A2D6ETJ6-F1
#
_entry.id   AF-A0A2D6ETJ6-F1
#
_cell.length_a   1.000
_cell.length_b   1.000
_cell.length_c   1.000
_cell.angle_alpha   90.00
_cell.angle_beta   90.00
_cell.angle_gamma   90.00
#
_symmetry.space_group_name_H-M   'P 1'
#
loop_
_entity.id
_entity.type
_entity.pdbx_description
1 polymer ?
#
loop_
_entity_poly.entity_id
_entity_poly.type
_entity_poly.pdbx_seq_one_letter_code
_entity_poly.pdbx_strand_id
1 'polypeptide(L)'
;MKKDEQTKSQLDIDWGDRVLCSDGNCIGVIGTDGRCKECGKPLNQEPEEKGQETPEEFDDEDRPFEDEFSSMDENSAVLTDIDWGDRVLCSDESCIGVIGTDGRCKECGKPFENS
;
A
#
# COMPACT_ATOMS: atom_id res chain seq x y z
N MET A 1 -19.65 -45.54 12.65
CA MET A 1 -18.51 -44.84 12.01
C MET A 1 -19.11 -44.00 10.89
N LYS A 2 -18.98 -42.69 10.75
CA LYS A 2 -18.27 -41.56 11.40
C LYS A 2 -19.17 -40.33 11.08
N LYS A 3 -19.59 -39.55 12.10
CA LYS A 3 -19.27 -38.11 12.26
C LYS A 3 -18.93 -37.40 10.97
N ASP A 4 -19.73 -36.41 10.57
CA ASP A 4 -19.32 -35.19 9.84
C ASP A 4 -20.47 -34.16 9.90
N GLU A 5 -20.91 -33.82 11.11
CA GLU A 5 -21.53 -32.51 11.35
C GLU A 5 -20.39 -31.51 11.31
N GLN A 6 -20.02 -31.12 10.09
CA GLN A 6 -18.97 -30.14 9.83
C GLN A 6 -19.42 -28.81 10.42
N THR A 7 -18.94 -28.55 11.64
CA THR A 7 -18.65 -27.24 12.20
C THR A 7 -18.44 -26.25 11.06
N LYS A 8 -19.42 -25.34 10.88
CA LYS A 8 -19.34 -24.23 9.93
C LYS A 8 -18.09 -23.43 10.31
N SER A 9 -16.98 -23.79 9.68
CA SER A 9 -15.65 -23.31 9.99
C SER A 9 -15.66 -21.79 9.82
N GLN A 10 -14.75 -21.12 10.50
CA GLN A 10 -14.45 -19.68 10.41
C GLN A 10 -14.04 -19.19 8.98
N LEU A 11 -14.41 -19.94 7.94
CA LEU A 11 -14.13 -19.74 6.51
C LEU A 11 -15.26 -18.99 5.77
N ASP A 12 -16.37 -18.70 6.42
CA ASP A 12 -17.46 -17.88 5.85
C ASP A 12 -17.32 -16.41 6.29
N ILE A 13 -16.08 -15.93 6.46
CA ILE A 13 -15.81 -14.50 6.60
C ILE A 13 -15.88 -13.95 5.17
N ASP A 14 -17.02 -13.38 4.82
CA ASP A 14 -17.16 -12.62 3.58
C ASP A 14 -16.11 -11.50 3.60
N TRP A 15 -15.14 -11.59 2.69
CA TRP A 15 -14.06 -10.61 2.63
C TRP A 15 -14.54 -9.25 2.15
N GLY A 16 -15.74 -9.18 1.56
CA GLY A 16 -16.41 -7.95 1.13
C GLY A 16 -16.99 -7.12 2.27
N ASP A 17 -17.31 -7.75 3.41
CA ASP A 17 -17.88 -7.05 4.57
C ASP A 17 -16.84 -6.30 5.43
N ARG A 18 -15.56 -6.35 5.06
CA ARG A 18 -14.49 -5.70 5.83
C ARG A 18 -14.36 -4.23 5.46
N VAL A 19 -14.57 -3.37 6.44
CA VAL A 19 -14.41 -1.92 6.30
C VAL A 19 -13.03 -1.51 6.82
N LEU A 20 -12.25 -0.78 6.01
CA LEU A 20 -10.97 -0.20 6.45
C LEU A 20 -11.19 1.01 7.36
N CYS A 21 -10.22 1.29 8.22
CA CYS A 21 -10.25 2.49 9.06
C CYS A 21 -10.31 3.76 8.20
N SER A 22 -11.11 4.73 8.64
CA SER A 22 -11.21 6.05 7.99
C SER A 22 -9.98 6.94 8.22
N ASP A 23 -9.11 6.57 9.16
CA ASP A 23 -7.85 7.24 9.40
C ASP A 23 -6.84 6.81 8.33
N GLY A 24 -6.52 7.70 7.38
CA GLY A 24 -5.67 7.39 6.21
C GLY A 24 -4.24 6.91 6.52
N ASN A 25 -3.81 7.00 7.78
CA ASN A 25 -2.52 6.48 8.26
C ASN A 25 -2.65 5.12 8.97
N CYS A 26 -3.88 4.63 9.17
CA CYS A 26 -4.17 3.40 9.90
C CYS A 26 -4.57 2.27 8.94
N ILE A 27 -3.81 1.17 8.96
CA ILE A 27 -4.08 -0.02 8.14
C ILE A 27 -5.16 -0.96 8.72
N GLY A 28 -5.81 -0.56 9.82
CA GLY A 28 -6.73 -1.40 10.56
C GLY A 28 -8.11 -1.57 9.88
N VAL A 29 -8.85 -2.58 10.33
CA VAL A 29 -10.26 -2.82 9.95
C VAL A 29 -11.21 -2.46 11.08
N ILE A 30 -12.43 -2.07 10.74
CA ILE A 30 -13.51 -1.80 11.68
C ILE A 30 -14.06 -3.11 12.25
N GLY A 31 -14.14 -3.19 13.58
CA GLY A 31 -14.78 -4.27 14.30
C GLY A 31 -16.30 -4.13 14.32
N THR A 32 -16.97 -5.17 14.81
CA THR A 32 -18.43 -5.20 14.98
C THR A 32 -18.93 -4.18 16.00
N ASP A 33 -18.03 -3.64 16.83
CA ASP A 33 -18.23 -2.54 17.78
C ASP A 33 -18.18 -1.15 17.11
N GLY A 34 -17.95 -1.09 15.80
CA GLY A 34 -17.90 0.15 15.03
C GLY A 34 -16.59 0.93 15.21
N ARG A 35 -15.56 0.32 15.81
CA ARG A 35 -14.25 0.94 16.03
C ARG A 35 -13.13 0.17 15.32
N CYS A 36 -12.08 0.88 14.96
CA CYS A 36 -10.89 0.29 14.39
C CYS A 36 -10.17 -0.60 15.42
N LYS A 37 -9.80 -1.81 15.01
CA LYS A 37 -9.10 -2.78 15.88
C LYS A 37 -7.65 -2.40 16.22
N GLU A 38 -7.03 -1.51 15.43
CA GLU A 38 -5.66 -1.06 15.65
C GLU A 38 -5.61 0.24 16.47
N CYS A 39 -6.38 1.26 16.07
CA CYS A 39 -6.31 2.59 16.69
C CYS A 39 -7.50 2.94 17.59
N GLY A 40 -8.57 2.15 17.61
CA GLY A 40 -9.75 2.37 18.46
C GLY A 40 -10.69 3.51 18.01
N LYS A 41 -10.37 4.22 16.93
CA LYS A 41 -11.20 5.30 16.37
C LYS A 41 -12.52 4.75 15.79
N PRO A 42 -13.64 5.47 15.95
CA PRO A 42 -14.92 5.08 15.34
C PRO A 42 -14.87 5.23 13.80
N LEU A 43 -15.67 4.45 13.08
CA LEU A 43 -15.78 4.53 11.62
C LEU A 43 -16.25 5.91 11.15
N ASN A 44 -17.37 6.40 11.69
CA ASN A 44 -17.83 7.77 11.55
C ASN A 44 -17.28 8.58 12.72
N GLN A 45 -16.26 9.38 12.46
CA GLN A 45 -16.07 10.59 13.25
C GLN A 45 -17.24 11.48 12.82
N GLU A 46 -18.34 11.49 13.58
CA GLU A 46 -19.36 12.52 13.39
C GLU A 46 -18.62 13.85 13.43
N PRO A 47 -18.60 14.62 12.33
CA PRO A 47 -18.08 15.97 12.40
C PRO A 47 -18.99 16.67 13.40
N GLU A 48 -18.48 16.97 14.59
CA GLU A 48 -19.13 17.96 15.44
C GLU A 48 -19.37 19.17 14.54
N GLU A 49 -20.63 19.55 14.38
CA GLU A 49 -21.09 20.52 13.41
C GLU A 49 -20.24 21.80 13.46
N LYS A 50 -19.24 21.87 12.60
CA LYS A 50 -18.53 23.09 12.26
C LYS A 50 -18.64 23.26 10.76
N GLY A 51 -19.64 24.09 10.42
CA GLY A 51 -19.56 25.06 9.35
C GLY A 51 -19.26 24.48 7.98
N GLN A 52 -20.33 24.32 7.22
CA GLN A 52 -20.36 24.43 5.77
C GLN A 52 -19.33 25.45 5.24
N GLU A 53 -18.20 24.97 4.74
CA GLU A 53 -17.36 25.72 3.82
C GLU A 53 -17.65 25.25 2.39
N THR A 54 -18.10 26.21 1.60
CA THR A 54 -18.42 26.09 0.19
C THR A 54 -17.20 25.59 -0.59
N PRO A 55 -17.34 24.62 -1.51
CA PRO A 55 -16.30 24.36 -2.49
C PRO A 55 -16.17 25.61 -3.37
N GLU A 56 -15.07 26.35 -3.22
CA GLU A 56 -14.69 27.32 -4.24
C GLU A 56 -14.09 26.55 -5.41
N GLU A 57 -14.68 26.75 -6.59
CA GLU A 57 -14.27 26.17 -7.85
C GLU A 57 -12.83 26.60 -8.17
N PHE A 58 -11.90 25.65 -8.17
CA PHE A 58 -10.56 25.87 -8.71
C PHE A 58 -10.55 25.34 -10.15
N ASP A 59 -10.75 26.27 -11.06
CA ASP A 59 -10.62 26.10 -12.51
C ASP A 59 -9.12 26.05 -12.84
N ASP A 60 -8.61 24.87 -13.20
CA ASP A 60 -7.25 24.67 -13.73
C ASP A 60 -7.36 23.93 -15.07
N GLU A 61 -8.06 24.56 -16.02
CA GLU A 61 -7.85 24.29 -17.45
C GLU A 61 -6.54 24.97 -17.88
N ASP A 62 -5.41 24.26 -17.83
CA ASP A 62 -4.35 24.31 -18.87
C ASP A 62 -3.08 23.58 -18.39
N ARG A 63 -3.10 22.24 -18.43
CA ARG A 63 -1.84 21.48 -18.49
C ARG A 63 -1.76 20.71 -19.81
N PRO A 64 -1.04 21.23 -20.82
CA PRO A 64 -0.78 20.47 -22.03
C PRO A 64 -0.02 19.19 -21.69
N PHE A 65 -0.68 18.09 -22.02
CA PHE A 65 -0.22 16.72 -22.02
C PHE A 65 0.73 16.55 -23.22
N GLU A 66 2.03 16.70 -22.97
CA GLU A 66 3.06 16.37 -23.96
C GLU A 66 3.38 14.89 -23.85
N ASP A 67 2.66 14.15 -24.68
CA ASP A 67 2.78 12.72 -24.96
C ASP A 67 4.09 12.45 -25.70
N GLU A 68 5.16 12.09 -24.97
CA GLU A 68 6.37 11.51 -25.56
C GLU A 68 6.60 10.10 -25.00
N PHE A 69 5.67 9.20 -25.30
CA PHE A 69 5.91 7.76 -25.22
C PHE A 69 6.82 7.34 -26.38
N SER A 70 8.13 7.44 -26.19
CA SER A 70 9.10 6.84 -27.10
C SER A 70 9.28 5.35 -26.77
N SER A 71 8.80 4.54 -27.69
CA SER A 71 8.94 3.09 -27.80
C SER A 71 10.38 2.57 -27.72
N MET A 72 10.63 1.60 -26.82
CA MET A 72 11.69 0.58 -26.87
C MET A 72 11.31 -0.48 -25.82
N ASP A 73 11.41 -1.80 -25.95
CA ASP A 73 11.86 -2.73 -26.98
C ASP A 73 11.42 -4.13 -26.51
N GLU A 74 10.88 -4.94 -27.41
CA GLU A 74 10.40 -6.31 -27.15
C GLU A 74 11.58 -7.31 -27.23
N ASN A 75 12.63 -7.16 -26.41
CA ASN A 75 13.57 -8.27 -26.18
C ASN A 75 14.52 -8.05 -25.00
N SER A 76 14.30 -8.76 -23.89
CA SER A 76 15.36 -9.59 -23.32
C SER A 76 14.77 -10.50 -22.25
N ALA A 77 14.50 -11.74 -22.62
CA ALA A 77 14.30 -12.83 -21.66
C ALA A 77 15.63 -13.15 -20.94
N VAL A 78 16.17 -12.18 -20.19
CA VAL A 78 17.32 -12.31 -19.30
C VAL A 78 16.91 -11.82 -17.91
N LEU A 79 15.82 -12.41 -17.41
CA LEU A 79 15.52 -12.49 -15.97
C LEU A 79 15.60 -13.96 -15.55
N THR A 80 16.65 -14.66 -15.99
CA THR A 80 17.01 -15.93 -15.36
C THR A 80 17.54 -15.59 -13.98
N ASP A 81 16.67 -15.74 -12.98
CA ASP A 81 17.00 -15.84 -11.56
C ASP A 81 17.72 -14.64 -10.95
N ILE A 82 17.03 -13.49 -10.85
CA ILE A 82 17.21 -12.69 -9.63
C ILE A 82 16.53 -13.50 -8.54
N ASP A 83 17.28 -14.38 -7.89
CA ASP A 83 16.82 -15.08 -6.70
C ASP A 83 16.28 -14.01 -5.75
N TRP A 84 15.01 -14.13 -5.38
CA TRP A 84 14.36 -13.14 -4.54
C TRP A 84 15.06 -13.05 -3.16
N GLY A 85 15.87 -14.06 -2.81
CA GLY A 85 16.74 -14.10 -1.63
C GLY A 85 17.98 -13.21 -1.69
N ASP A 86 18.47 -12.79 -2.86
CA ASP A 86 19.72 -12.04 -2.99
C ASP A 86 19.55 -10.51 -2.91
N ARG A 87 18.32 -10.03 -2.66
CA ARG A 87 18.01 -8.60 -2.59
C ARG A 87 18.43 -8.03 -1.24
N VAL A 88 19.41 -7.14 -1.28
CA VAL A 88 19.88 -6.40 -0.10
C VAL A 88 19.12 -5.08 0.02
N LEU A 89 18.53 -4.81 1.19
CA LEU A 89 17.88 -3.52 1.46
C LEU A 89 18.92 -2.42 1.71
N CYS A 90 18.53 -1.18 1.46
CA CYS A 90 19.35 -0.02 1.78
C CYS A 90 19.67 0.04 3.27
N SER A 91 20.91 0.42 3.63
CA SER A 91 21.31 0.61 5.03
C SER A 91 20.60 1.78 5.73
N ASP A 92 19.89 2.63 4.98
CA ASP A 92 19.07 3.71 5.52
C ASP A 92 17.66 3.19 5.82
N GLU A 93 17.30 3.13 7.10
CA GLU A 93 15.99 2.63 7.56
C GLU A 93 14.81 3.47 7.08
N SER A 94 15.04 4.73 6.66
CA SER A 94 14.00 5.58 6.06
C SER A 94 13.83 5.33 4.55
N CYS A 95 14.71 4.53 3.94
CA CYS A 95 14.72 4.26 2.51
C CYS A 95 14.20 2.85 2.22
N ILE A 96 13.18 2.76 1.35
CA ILE A 96 12.59 1.47 0.94
C ILE A 96 13.36 0.74 -0.16
N GLY A 97 14.50 1.28 -0.58
CA GLY A 97 15.24 0.83 -1.75
C GLY A 97 16.06 -0.45 -1.54
N VAL A 98 16.42 -1.09 -2.65
CA VAL A 98 17.37 -2.21 -2.71
C VAL A 98 18.71 -1.79 -3.31
N ILE A 99 19.77 -2.49 -2.94
CA ILE A 99 21.11 -2.28 -3.47
C ILE A 99 21.22 -2.86 -4.88
N GLY A 100 21.68 -2.03 -5.81
CA GLY A 100 22.01 -2.43 -7.18
C GLY A 100 23.34 -3.18 -7.26
N THR A 101 23.60 -3.74 -8.44
CA THR A 101 24.87 -4.43 -8.74
C THR A 101 26.07 -3.49 -8.73
N ASP A 102 25.84 -2.18 -8.79
CA ASP A 102 26.81 -1.10 -8.64
C ASP A 102 27.16 -0.79 -7.18
N GLY A 103 26.55 -1.49 -6.23
CA GLY A 103 26.77 -1.29 -4.80
C GLY A 103 26.12 -0.02 -4.25
N ARG A 104 25.12 0.55 -4.95
CA ARG A 104 24.37 1.73 -4.50
C ARG A 104 22.89 1.43 -4.41
N CYS A 105 22.20 2.15 -3.52
CA CYS A 105 20.75 2.06 -3.44
C CYS A 105 20.11 2.64 -4.71
N LYS A 106 19.15 1.90 -5.30
CA LYS A 106 18.44 2.32 -6.51
C LYS A 106 17.50 3.51 -6.31
N GLU A 107 17.10 3.78 -5.07
CA GLU A 107 16.18 4.88 -4.74
C GLU A 107 16.94 6.15 -4.32
N CYS A 108 17.86 6.03 -3.37
CA CYS A 108 18.55 7.19 -2.78
C CYS A 108 20.01 7.39 -3.25
N GLY A 109 20.57 6.46 -4.03
CA GLY A 109 21.94 6.54 -4.58
C GLY A 109 23.08 6.41 -3.56
N LYS A 110 22.77 6.27 -2.27
CA LYS A 110 23.76 6.07 -1.20
C LYS A 110 24.53 4.77 -1.44
N PRO A 111 25.85 4.75 -1.18
CA PRO A 111 26.64 3.53 -1.27
C PRO A 111 26.22 2.54 -0.18
N PHE A 112 26.34 1.26 -0.46
CA PHE A 112 26.13 0.20 0.52
C PHE A 112 27.34 0.10 1.45
N GLU A 113 27.19 0.52 2.71
CA GLU A 113 28.19 0.34 3.76
C GLU A 113 27.88 -0.95 4.51
N ASN A 114 28.63 -2.01 4.23
CA ASN A 114 28.51 -3.30 4.91
C ASN A 114 29.27 -3.20 6.24
N SER A 115 28.58 -2.82 7.32
CA SER A 115 29.15 -2.81 8.69
C SER A 115 29.32 -4.21 9.25
#